data_AF-A0A1B1YKT8-F1
#
_entry.id   AF-A0A1B1YKT8-F1
#
_cell.length_a   1.000
_cell.length_b   1.000
_cell.length_c   1.000
_cell.angle_alpha   90.00
_cell.angle_beta   90.00
_cell.angle_gamma   90.00
#
_symmetry.space_group_name_H-M   'P 1'
#
loop_
_entity.id
_entity.type
_entity.pdbx_description
1 polymer ?
#
loop_
_entity_poly.entity_id
_entity_poly.type
_entity_poly.pdbx_seq_one_letter_code
_entity_poly.pdbx_strand_id
1 'polypeptide(L)'
;MKLGFNWVLIFVSVIMVVILIGVQIVRIYPLGVEIPADPYQGQPLLPYQSLIKRGSITLDVIGQYKPYSVMIFKNGDRILLVEQFPVTVKITDGDVLELWVLEELPGAALITAKTSENVRLKYSRTSIPLEKGLHRIAKVFVNGMY
;
A
#
# COMPACT_ATOMS: atom_id res chain seq x y z
N MET A 1 15.51 33.59 69.27
CA MET A 1 14.07 33.51 68.95
C MET A 1 13.63 32.07 69.23
N LYS A 2 12.87 31.80 70.31
CA LYS A 2 12.40 30.44 70.60
C LYS A 2 11.32 30.10 69.57
N LEU A 3 11.66 29.26 68.60
CA LEU A 3 10.69 28.76 67.63
C LEU A 3 9.67 27.93 68.43
N GLY A 4 8.46 28.48 68.62
CA GLY A 4 7.41 27.79 69.35
C GLY A 4 7.06 26.50 68.62
N PHE A 5 6.91 25.40 69.34
CA PHE A 5 6.54 24.08 68.80
C PHE A 5 5.34 24.14 67.84
N ASN A 6 4.39 25.05 68.09
CA ASN A 6 3.25 25.33 67.20
C ASN A 6 3.66 25.80 65.80
N TRP A 7 4.72 26.59 65.68
CA TRP A 7 5.19 27.11 64.40
C TRP A 7 5.80 26.00 63.54
N VAL A 8 6.45 25.01 64.18
CA VAL A 8 6.94 23.81 63.51
C VAL A 8 5.79 22.97 62.98
N LEU A 9 4.72 22.78 63.77
CA LEU A 9 3.54 22.03 63.33
C LEU A 9 2.82 22.68 62.15
N ILE A 10 2.66 24.01 62.19
CA ILE A 10 2.07 24.77 61.06
C ILE A 10 2.92 24.59 59.81
N PHE A 11 4.25 24.70 59.93
CA PHE A 11 5.16 24.53 58.81
C PHE A 11 5.08 23.11 58.21
N VAL A 12 5.07 22.07 59.04
CA VAL A 12 4.92 20.67 58.60
C VAL A 12 3.57 20.46 57.92
N SER A 13 2.49 21.04 58.46
CA SER A 13 1.16 20.95 57.87
C SER A 13 1.10 21.58 56.48
N VAL A 14 1.73 22.74 56.28
CA VAL A 14 1.77 23.41 54.97
C VAL A 14 2.55 22.57 53.96
N ILE A 15 3.70 22.01 54.36
CA ILE A 15 4.49 21.10 53.51
C ILE A 15 3.66 19.89 53.10
N MET A 16 2.92 19.29 54.02
CA MET A 16 2.08 18.13 53.73
C MET A 16 1.02 18.43 52.66
N VAL A 17 0.37 19.60 52.76
CA VAL A 17 -0.64 20.02 51.77
C VAL A 17 -0.01 20.25 50.39
N VAL A 18 1.16 20.90 50.32
CA VAL A 18 1.87 21.14 49.05
C VAL A 18 2.26 19.81 48.38
N ILE A 19 2.76 18.84 49.15
CA ILE A 19 3.11 17.51 48.63
C ILE A 19 1.85 16.81 48.09
N LEU A 20 0.73 16.85 48.82
CA LEU A 20 -0.52 16.23 48.38
C LEU A 20 -1.02 16.84 47.07
N ILE A 21 -0.98 18.16 46.93
CA ILE A 21 -1.34 18.85 45.67
C ILE A 21 -0.41 18.40 44.53
N GLY A 22 0.90 18.33 44.77
CA GLY A 22 1.87 17.87 43.78
C GLY A 22 1.59 16.44 43.29
N VAL A 23 1.29 15.52 44.21
CA VAL A 23 0.95 14.13 43.87
C VAL A 23 -0.34 14.05 43.04
N GLN A 24 -1.35 14.87 43.33
CA GLN A 24 -2.57 14.88 42.51
C GLN A 24 -2.32 15.39 41.09
N ILE A 25 -1.49 16.42 40.92
CA ILE A 25 -1.15 16.97 39.60
C ILE A 25 -0.39 15.92 38.76
N VAL A 26 0.61 15.26 39.34
CA VAL A 26 1.38 14.19 38.68
C VAL A 26 0.51 12.98 38.35
N ARG A 27 -0.55 12.73 39.11
CA ARG A 27 -1.47 11.62 38.85
C ARG A 27 -2.48 11.94 37.74
N ILE A 28 -2.95 13.18 37.65
CA ILE A 28 -3.92 13.62 36.63
C ILE A 28 -3.25 13.79 35.27
N TYR A 29 -2.05 14.36 35.25
CA TYR A 29 -1.29 14.53 34.02
C TYR A 29 -0.25 13.42 33.91
N PRO A 30 -0.29 12.58 32.86
CA PRO A 30 0.80 11.68 32.54
C PRO A 30 2.02 12.51 32.10
N LEU A 31 2.73 13.11 33.05
CA LEU A 31 3.98 13.82 32.84
C LEU A 31 5.05 12.78 32.48
N GLY A 32 5.45 12.77 31.21
CA GLY A 32 6.50 11.87 30.70
C GLY A 32 6.02 10.64 29.97
N VAL A 33 4.71 10.51 29.71
CA VAL A 33 4.21 9.49 28.78
C VAL A 33 3.94 10.21 27.47
N GLU A 34 4.88 10.11 26.53
CA GLU A 34 4.58 10.40 25.13
C GLU A 34 3.40 9.52 24.76
N ILE A 35 2.24 10.12 24.53
CA ILE A 35 1.11 9.39 23.94
C ILE A 35 1.66 8.86 22.63
N PRO A 36 1.82 7.53 22.45
CA PRO A 36 2.35 7.01 21.21
C PRO A 36 1.44 7.52 20.10
N ALA A 37 2.04 8.13 19.08
CA ALA A 37 1.30 8.61 17.93
C ALA A 37 0.44 7.46 17.43
N ASP A 38 -0.89 7.63 17.50
CA ASP A 38 -1.83 6.60 17.10
C ASP A 38 -1.64 6.36 15.60
N PRO A 39 -1.17 5.17 15.16
CA PRO A 39 -0.98 4.89 13.75
C PRO A 39 -2.32 4.86 12.97
N TYR A 40 -3.45 4.88 13.69
CA TYR A 40 -4.80 4.95 13.12
C TYR A 40 -5.43 6.35 13.19
N GLN A 41 -4.71 7.38 13.66
CA GLN A 41 -5.09 8.76 13.40
C GLN A 41 -4.93 9.01 11.89
N GLY A 42 -6.02 8.80 11.16
CA GLY A 42 -6.09 9.02 9.73
C GLY A 42 -5.70 10.46 9.40
N GLN A 43 -4.45 10.66 8.99
CA GLN A 43 -3.99 11.98 8.58
C GLN A 43 -4.73 12.40 7.30
N PRO A 44 -5.16 13.66 7.20
CA PRO A 44 -5.79 14.16 5.99
C PRO A 44 -4.82 14.01 4.82
N LEU A 45 -5.32 13.48 3.71
CA LEU A 45 -4.54 13.31 2.49
C LEU A 45 -3.97 14.66 2.04
N LEU A 46 -2.65 14.71 1.89
CA LEU A 46 -2.00 15.88 1.31
C LEU A 46 -2.51 16.08 -0.13
N PRO A 47 -2.57 17.33 -0.65
CA PRO A 47 -3.12 17.62 -1.99
C PRO A 47 -2.47 16.83 -3.15
N TYR A 48 -1.25 16.33 -2.95
CA TYR A 48 -0.48 15.57 -3.93
C TYR A 48 -0.31 14.09 -3.58
N GLN A 49 -0.88 13.64 -2.45
CA GLN A 49 -0.93 12.23 -2.09
C GLN A 49 -2.15 11.58 -2.74
N SER A 50 -1.88 10.83 -3.79
CA SER A 50 -2.86 9.91 -4.35
C SER A 50 -2.72 8.56 -3.64
N LEU A 51 -3.80 8.08 -3.02
CA LEU A 51 -3.94 6.67 -2.59
C LEU A 51 -3.79 5.71 -3.79
N ILE A 52 -4.11 6.22 -4.98
CA ILE A 52 -4.08 5.50 -6.23
C ILE A 52 -2.65 5.53 -6.76
N LYS A 53 -1.87 4.49 -6.43
CA LYS A 53 -0.53 4.34 -6.98
C LYS A 53 -0.59 3.81 -8.40
N ARG A 54 0.27 4.34 -9.27
CA ARG A 54 0.31 4.04 -10.72
C ARG A 54 1.62 3.35 -11.09
N GLY A 55 1.57 2.45 -12.05
CA GLY A 55 2.74 1.78 -12.60
C GLY A 55 2.53 1.37 -14.05
N SER A 56 3.48 0.60 -14.59
CA SER A 56 3.39 0.02 -15.93
C SER A 56 3.88 -1.42 -15.92
N ILE A 57 3.26 -2.24 -16.78
CA ILE A 57 3.72 -3.59 -17.11
C ILE A 57 3.93 -3.65 -18.61
N THR A 58 5.07 -4.19 -19.02
CA THR A 58 5.39 -4.51 -20.40
C THR A 58 5.25 -6.02 -20.58
N LEU A 59 4.32 -6.42 -21.43
CA LEU A 59 4.07 -7.79 -21.82
C LEU A 59 4.79 -8.07 -23.14
N ASP A 60 5.34 -9.27 -23.27
CA ASP A 60 6.03 -9.75 -24.46
C ASP A 60 5.62 -11.20 -24.75
N VAL A 61 5.92 -11.72 -25.94
CA VAL A 61 5.57 -13.07 -26.36
C VAL A 61 6.80 -13.85 -26.79
N ILE A 62 6.90 -15.08 -26.31
CA ILE A 62 7.85 -16.08 -26.80
C ILE A 62 7.12 -16.96 -27.82
N GLY A 63 7.68 -17.09 -29.02
CA GLY A 63 7.14 -17.93 -30.09
C GLY A 63 6.62 -17.12 -31.29
N GLN A 64 5.96 -17.79 -32.23
CA GLN A 64 5.37 -17.12 -33.39
C GLN A 64 4.05 -16.46 -33.01
N TYR A 65 4.01 -15.13 -33.08
CA TYR A 65 2.81 -14.34 -32.82
C TYR A 65 2.13 -13.92 -34.12
N LYS A 66 0.82 -14.13 -34.22
CA LYS A 66 0.00 -13.60 -35.32
C LYS A 66 -0.65 -12.28 -34.88
N PRO A 67 -0.53 -11.19 -35.66
CA PRO A 67 -1.20 -9.92 -35.35
C PRO A 67 -2.70 -10.09 -35.12
N TYR A 68 -3.26 -9.30 -34.20
CA TYR A 68 -4.70 -9.25 -33.88
C TYR A 68 -5.30 -10.56 -33.30
N SER A 69 -4.47 -11.50 -32.87
CA SER A 69 -4.94 -12.76 -32.28
C SER A 69 -5.26 -12.67 -30.79
N VAL A 70 -4.78 -11.61 -30.11
CA VAL A 70 -4.89 -11.44 -28.66
C VAL A 70 -5.49 -10.07 -28.31
N MET A 71 -6.42 -10.06 -27.37
CA MET A 71 -7.04 -8.85 -26.82
C MET A 71 -6.78 -8.73 -25.32
N ILE A 72 -6.36 -7.56 -24.86
CA ILE A 72 -6.07 -7.28 -23.46
C ILE A 72 -7.27 -6.60 -22.81
N PHE A 73 -7.65 -7.13 -21.66
CA PHE A 73 -8.69 -6.63 -20.79
C PHE A 73 -8.12 -6.13 -19.47
N LYS A 74 -8.72 -5.08 -18.93
CA LYS A 74 -8.42 -4.56 -17.61
C LYS A 74 -9.72 -4.38 -16.85
N ASN A 75 -9.86 -5.04 -15.70
CA ASN A 75 -11.07 -4.99 -14.88
C ASN A 75 -12.35 -5.35 -15.68
N GLY A 76 -12.24 -6.19 -16.72
CA GLY A 76 -13.35 -6.55 -17.61
C GLY A 76 -13.56 -5.62 -18.81
N ASP A 77 -12.87 -4.47 -18.87
CA ASP A 77 -12.96 -3.54 -20.00
C ASP A 77 -11.91 -3.84 -21.07
N ARG A 78 -12.32 -3.72 -22.34
CA ARG A 78 -11.45 -3.90 -23.51
C ARG A 78 -10.53 -2.70 -23.65
N ILE A 79 -9.23 -2.91 -23.50
CA ILE A 79 -8.25 -1.82 -23.71
C ILE A 79 -7.69 -1.86 -25.12
N LEU A 80 -7.15 -3.01 -25.51
CA LEU A 80 -6.26 -3.06 -26.67
C LEU A 80 -6.35 -4.41 -27.38
N LEU A 81 -6.54 -4.36 -28.69
CA LEU A 81 -6.28 -5.48 -29.59
C LEU A 81 -4.79 -5.43 -29.97
N VAL A 82 -4.05 -6.50 -29.68
CA VAL A 82 -2.59 -6.48 -29.81
C VAL A 82 -2.19 -6.71 -31.25
N GLU A 83 -1.65 -5.69 -31.90
CA GLU A 83 -1.11 -5.80 -33.26
C GLU A 83 0.29 -6.43 -33.24
N GLN A 84 1.13 -5.99 -32.31
CA GLN A 84 2.52 -6.43 -32.17
C GLN A 84 2.96 -6.37 -30.71
N PHE A 85 3.79 -7.34 -30.29
CA PHE A 85 4.52 -7.33 -29.02
C PHE A 85 5.93 -6.73 -29.20
N PRO A 86 6.50 -6.06 -28.17
CA PRO A 86 5.99 -5.92 -26.80
C PRO A 86 4.96 -4.79 -26.62
N VAL A 87 4.03 -4.95 -25.67
CA VAL A 87 2.98 -3.98 -25.34
C VAL A 87 3.13 -3.48 -23.91
N THR A 88 3.07 -2.17 -23.72
CA THR A 88 3.10 -1.55 -22.38
C THR A 88 1.71 -1.08 -21.96
N VAL A 89 1.24 -1.57 -20.81
CA VAL A 89 -0.07 -1.23 -20.23
C VAL A 89 0.12 -0.42 -18.95
N LYS A 90 -0.60 0.70 -18.84
CA LYS A 90 -0.63 1.51 -17.61
C LYS A 90 -1.63 0.90 -16.62
N ILE A 91 -1.14 0.69 -15.42
CA ILE A 91 -1.87 -0.02 -14.36
C ILE A 91 -1.88 0.78 -13.07
N THR A 92 -2.78 0.39 -12.20
CA THR A 92 -3.12 1.03 -10.94
C THR A 92 -3.31 -0.06 -9.88
N ASP A 93 -3.13 0.29 -8.61
CA ASP A 93 -3.33 -0.65 -7.51
C ASP A 93 -4.73 -1.27 -7.53
N GLY A 94 -4.78 -2.60 -7.38
CA GLY A 94 -6.03 -3.38 -7.41
C GLY A 94 -6.49 -3.83 -8.80
N ASP A 95 -5.89 -3.33 -9.89
CA ASP A 95 -6.27 -3.70 -11.25
C ASP A 95 -6.06 -5.20 -11.52
N VAL A 96 -6.97 -5.78 -12.31
CA VAL A 96 -6.90 -7.14 -12.83
C VAL A 96 -6.67 -7.09 -14.33
N LEU A 97 -5.58 -7.71 -14.78
CA LEU A 97 -5.27 -7.87 -16.20
C LEU A 97 -5.67 -9.26 -16.67
N GLU A 98 -6.39 -9.29 -17.78
CA GLU A 98 -6.88 -10.49 -18.42
C GLU A 98 -6.51 -10.44 -19.91
N LEU A 99 -6.31 -11.63 -20.48
CA LEU A 99 -5.92 -11.82 -21.86
C LEU A 99 -6.94 -12.71 -22.53
N TRP A 100 -7.53 -12.24 -23.62
CA TRP A 100 -8.42 -13.05 -24.44
C TRP A 100 -7.68 -13.45 -25.71
N VAL A 101 -7.42 -14.74 -25.85
CA VAL A 101 -6.88 -15.34 -27.07
C VAL A 101 -8.04 -15.69 -28.00
N LEU A 102 -8.13 -15.01 -29.15
CA LEU A 102 -9.19 -15.21 -30.15
C LEU A 102 -8.91 -16.46 -30.99
N GLU A 103 -7.65 -16.64 -31.40
CA GLU A 103 -7.16 -17.77 -32.18
C GLU A 103 -6.06 -18.48 -31.40
N GLU A 104 -6.13 -19.81 -31.32
CA GLU A 104 -5.11 -20.61 -30.64
C GLU A 104 -3.75 -20.43 -31.32
N LEU A 105 -2.72 -20.10 -30.53
CA LEU A 105 -1.36 -19.94 -30.99
C LEU A 105 -0.48 -21.05 -30.39
N PRO A 106 -0.39 -22.22 -31.05
CA PRO A 106 0.35 -23.35 -30.51
C PRO A 106 1.84 -23.00 -30.38
N GLY A 107 2.39 -23.17 -29.18
CA GLY A 107 3.79 -22.90 -28.87
C GLY A 107 4.12 -21.43 -28.60
N ALA A 108 3.13 -20.53 -28.62
CA ALA A 108 3.33 -19.16 -28.18
C ALA A 108 2.97 -19.01 -26.69
N ALA A 109 3.79 -18.29 -25.94
CA ALA A 109 3.55 -18.01 -24.53
C ALA A 109 3.78 -16.53 -24.22
N LEU A 110 2.84 -15.94 -23.49
CA LEU A 110 2.95 -14.58 -22.99
C LEU A 110 3.88 -14.55 -21.78
N ILE A 111 4.83 -13.63 -21.79
CA ILE A 111 5.74 -13.37 -20.69
C ILE A 111 5.62 -11.93 -20.21
N THR A 112 5.95 -11.72 -18.95
CA THR A 112 6.11 -10.35 -18.41
C THR A 112 7.56 -9.92 -18.59
N ALA A 113 7.83 -9.06 -19.57
CA ALA A 113 9.19 -8.60 -19.87
C ALA A 113 9.70 -7.59 -18.84
N LYS A 114 8.87 -6.61 -18.49
CA LYS A 114 9.24 -5.57 -17.52
C LYS A 114 8.05 -5.18 -16.66
N THR A 115 8.30 -5.00 -15.37
CA THR A 115 7.33 -4.45 -14.42
C THR A 115 7.95 -3.24 -13.75
N SER A 116 7.18 -2.18 -13.55
CA SER A 116 7.65 -1.02 -12.78
C SER A 116 7.97 -1.44 -11.34
N GLU A 117 9.05 -0.90 -10.76
CA GLU A 117 9.59 -1.33 -9.45
C GLU A 117 8.58 -1.26 -8.31
N ASN A 118 7.59 -0.36 -8.43
CA ASN A 118 6.54 -0.18 -7.45
C ASN A 118 5.42 -1.23 -7.55
N VAL A 119 5.37 -2.04 -8.60
CA VAL A 119 4.31 -3.00 -8.88
C VAL A 119 4.76 -4.43 -8.56
N ARG A 120 3.92 -5.17 -7.82
CA ARG A 120 4.00 -6.61 -7.65
C ARG A 120 2.80 -7.29 -8.32
N LEU A 121 3.04 -8.43 -8.95
CA LEU A 121 2.01 -9.23 -9.59
C LEU A 121 1.67 -10.44 -8.73
N LYS A 122 0.39 -10.64 -8.42
CA LYS A 122 -0.08 -11.83 -7.67
C LYS A 122 0.29 -13.14 -8.36
N TYR A 123 0.18 -13.13 -9.68
CA TYR A 123 0.36 -14.29 -10.54
C TYR A 123 1.56 -14.02 -11.45
N SER A 124 2.76 -13.90 -10.86
CA SER A 124 4.02 -13.78 -11.60
C SER A 124 4.41 -15.13 -12.24
N ARG A 125 3.48 -15.82 -12.90
CA ARG A 125 3.83 -16.99 -13.71
C ARG A 125 4.56 -16.45 -14.94
N THR A 126 5.84 -16.81 -15.04
CA THR A 126 6.80 -16.25 -16.00
C THR A 126 6.45 -16.56 -17.45
N SER A 127 5.54 -17.50 -17.71
CA SER A 127 4.95 -17.74 -19.03
C SER A 127 3.51 -18.25 -18.91
N ILE A 128 2.62 -17.72 -19.74
CA ILE A 128 1.23 -18.19 -19.88
C ILE A 128 1.06 -18.67 -21.32
N PRO A 129 0.72 -19.94 -21.58
CA PRO A 129 0.49 -20.42 -22.93
C PRO A 129 -0.71 -19.69 -23.56
N LEU A 130 -0.58 -19.31 -24.84
CA LEU A 130 -1.63 -18.62 -25.59
C LEU A 130 -2.65 -19.62 -26.17
N GLU A 131 -3.30 -20.36 -25.28
CA GLU A 131 -4.43 -21.23 -25.61
C GLU A 131 -5.70 -20.41 -25.82
N LYS A 132 -6.62 -20.87 -26.67
CA LYS A 132 -7.87 -20.14 -26.95
C LYS A 132 -8.70 -19.95 -25.67
N GLY A 133 -9.14 -18.71 -25.41
CA GLY A 133 -9.99 -18.38 -24.27
C GLY A 133 -9.52 -17.17 -23.46
N LEU A 134 -10.16 -16.96 -22.31
CA LEU A 134 -9.84 -15.87 -21.38
C LEU A 134 -8.91 -16.37 -20.28
N HIS A 135 -7.73 -15.76 -20.19
CA HIS A 135 -6.69 -16.09 -19.23
C HIS A 135 -6.42 -14.91 -18.31
N ARG A 136 -6.41 -15.16 -17.01
CA ARG A 136 -6.05 -14.14 -16.04
C ARG A 136 -4.53 -14.03 -15.95
N ILE A 137 -3.99 -12.88 -16.37
CA ILE A 137 -2.54 -12.65 -16.39
C ILE A 137 -2.05 -12.28 -14.99
N ALA A 138 -2.67 -11.26 -14.38
CA ALA A 138 -2.16 -10.70 -13.14
C ALA A 138 -3.23 -9.96 -12.35
N LYS A 139 -3.03 -9.91 -11.03
CA LYS A 139 -3.62 -8.88 -10.17
C LYS A 139 -2.48 -7.99 -9.69
N VAL A 140 -2.66 -6.68 -9.86
CA VAL A 140 -1.68 -5.66 -9.56
C VAL A 140 -1.78 -5.29 -8.08
N PHE A 141 -0.64 -5.31 -7.40
CA PHE A 141 -0.45 -4.78 -6.05
C PHE A 141 0.66 -3.75 -6.10
N VAL A 142 0.40 -2.51 -5.72
CA VAL A 142 1.46 -1.49 -5.67
C VAL A 142 1.99 -1.40 -4.26
N ASN A 143 3.31 -1.58 -4.07
CA ASN A 143 3.90 -1.59 -2.73
C ASN A 143 3.67 -0.24 -2.02
N GLY A 144 2.92 -0.28 -0.92
CA GLY A 144 2.89 0.76 0.11
C GLY A 144 4.21 0.76 0.88
N MET A 145 5.00 1.84 0.80
CA MET A 145 5.83 2.21 1.96
C MET A 145 4.82 2.62 3.03
N TYR A 146 4.55 1.70 3.96
CA TYR A 146 4.00 2.02 5.27
C TYR A 146 5.14 2.59 6.12
#